data_AF-A0A090XA97-F1
#
_entry.id   AF-A0A090XA97-F1
#
_cell.length_a   1.000
_cell.length_b   1.000
_cell.length_c   1.000
_cell.angle_alpha   90.00
_cell.angle_beta   90.00
_cell.angle_gamma   90.00
#
_symmetry.space_group_name_H-M   'P 1'
#
loop_
_entity.id
_entity.type
_entity.pdbx_description
1 polymer ?
#
loop_
_entity_poly.entity_id
_entity_poly.type
_entity_poly.pdbx_seq_one_letter_code
_entity_poly.pdbx_strand_id
1 'polypeptide(L)'
;SRTIDNAWQLSNEIGQFQKASEVITHKGVYYLVFGTKNLPYDCVASTVTAMYDSDKAASYKRIYITSSQKTEVTGSASVASDIRGQGTVIYMSIMGYERRVKYQVVFAERNKCHILHNPETGAYQLWVNQDEVKYLPRGCDFVYWLVTYRLETHIIYNEEKCKLV
;
A
#
# COMPACT_ATOMS: atom_id res chain seq x y z
N SER A 1 6.02 13.00 24.69
CA SER A 1 6.90 12.29 23.73
C SER A 1 6.85 13.02 22.41
N ARG A 2 8.00 13.28 21.77
CA ARG A 2 8.03 13.91 20.46
C ARG A 2 7.65 12.87 19.41
N THR A 3 6.50 13.03 18.76
CA THR A 3 6.13 12.26 17.56
C THR A 3 7.22 12.47 16.53
N ILE A 4 7.58 11.44 15.77
CA ILE A 4 8.48 11.64 14.63
C ILE A 4 7.82 12.68 13.73
N ASP A 5 8.48 13.83 13.52
CA ASP A 5 7.93 14.94 12.74
C ASP A 5 7.78 14.48 11.29
N ASN A 6 6.58 14.57 10.71
CA ASN A 6 6.32 14.16 9.33
C ASN A 6 7.15 14.94 8.28
N ALA A 7 7.85 16.00 8.69
CA ALA A 7 8.77 16.76 7.84
C ALA A 7 9.81 15.89 7.11
N TRP A 8 10.33 14.82 7.73
CA TRP A 8 11.30 13.94 7.06
C TRP A 8 10.68 13.19 5.86
N GLN A 9 9.38 12.88 5.89
CA GLN A 9 8.70 12.23 4.77
C GLN A 9 8.65 13.13 3.52
N LEU A 10 8.92 14.42 3.70
CA LEU A 10 8.98 15.44 2.66
C LEU A 10 10.44 15.85 2.32
N SER A 11 11.45 15.11 2.77
CA SER A 11 12.84 15.31 2.31
C SER A 11 13.05 14.75 0.90
N ASN A 12 13.76 15.52 0.04
CA ASN A 12 14.04 15.11 -1.34
C ASN A 12 14.90 13.84 -1.41
N GLU A 13 15.81 13.65 -0.44
CA GLU A 13 16.69 12.49 -0.31
C GLU A 13 15.92 11.19 -0.11
N ILE A 14 14.77 11.25 0.58
CA ILE A 14 13.90 10.10 0.84
C ILE A 14 12.94 9.87 -0.33
N GLY A 15 12.65 10.90 -1.11
CA GLY A 15 11.79 10.86 -2.31
C GLY A 15 12.15 9.77 -3.33
N GLN A 16 13.43 9.39 -3.41
CA GLN A 16 13.87 8.29 -4.29
C GLN A 16 13.24 6.93 -3.95
N PHE A 17 12.84 6.73 -2.68
CA PHE A 17 12.17 5.52 -2.19
C PHE A 17 10.64 5.66 -2.20
N GLN A 18 10.09 6.77 -2.69
CA GLN A 18 8.66 7.08 -2.59
C GLN A 18 7.98 7.07 -3.96
N LYS A 19 8.54 6.39 -4.95
CA LYS A 19 8.03 6.42 -6.32
C LYS A 19 6.70 5.68 -6.43
N ALA A 20 5.61 6.43 -6.58
CA ALA A 20 4.26 5.87 -6.74
C ALA A 20 4.08 5.10 -8.04
N SER A 21 4.79 5.48 -9.10
CA SER A 21 4.78 4.72 -10.36
C SER A 21 5.27 3.30 -10.13
N GLU A 22 6.36 3.11 -9.40
CA GLU A 22 6.86 1.78 -9.06
C GLU A 22 5.79 0.99 -8.31
N VAL A 23 5.12 1.56 -7.32
CA VAL A 23 4.08 0.85 -6.57
C VAL A 23 2.92 0.35 -7.44
N ILE A 24 2.44 1.14 -8.41
CA ILE A 24 1.25 0.79 -9.19
C ILE A 24 1.54 0.04 -10.50
N THR A 25 2.80 -0.03 -10.96
CA THR A 25 3.17 -0.72 -12.22
C THR A 25 3.87 -2.06 -12.02
N HIS A 26 4.21 -2.45 -10.78
CA HIS A 26 4.84 -3.75 -10.58
C HIS A 26 3.83 -4.90 -10.79
N LYS A 27 4.21 -5.85 -11.64
CA LYS A 27 3.47 -7.09 -11.86
C LYS A 27 3.61 -8.00 -10.65
N GLY A 28 2.54 -8.74 -10.34
CA GLY A 28 2.50 -9.72 -9.25
C GLY A 28 1.32 -9.49 -8.32
N VAL A 29 1.21 -10.38 -7.33
CA VAL A 29 0.22 -10.28 -6.26
C VAL A 29 0.89 -9.68 -5.04
N TYR A 30 0.28 -8.64 -4.49
CA TYR A 30 0.72 -8.00 -3.24
C TYR A 30 -0.32 -8.22 -2.16
N TYR A 31 0.11 -8.74 -1.02
CA TYR A 31 -0.71 -8.92 0.16
C TYR A 31 -0.54 -7.75 1.12
N LEU A 32 -1.64 -7.25 1.68
CA LEU A 32 -1.62 -6.33 2.80
C LEU A 32 -1.30 -7.13 4.07
N VAL A 33 -0.07 -6.99 4.56
CA VAL A 33 0.40 -7.77 5.70
C VAL A 33 0.05 -7.09 7.01
N PHE A 34 0.31 -5.80 7.12
CA PHE A 34 0.04 -5.01 8.32
C PHE A 34 -0.74 -3.73 8.02
N GLY A 35 -1.53 -3.30 8.99
CA GLY A 35 -2.16 -1.98 8.98
C GLY A 35 -2.34 -1.41 10.37
N THR A 36 -2.35 -0.08 10.50
CA THR A 36 -2.53 0.60 11.79
C THR A 36 -3.97 0.97 12.12
N LYS A 37 -4.90 0.65 11.22
CA LYS A 37 -6.33 0.80 11.45
C LYS A 37 -6.95 -0.59 11.45
N ASN A 38 -7.84 -0.85 12.40
CA ASN A 38 -8.61 -2.08 12.40
C ASN A 38 -9.54 -2.09 11.17
N LEU A 39 -9.28 -3.02 10.25
CA LEU A 39 -10.07 -3.19 9.03
C LEU A 39 -11.08 -4.32 9.26
N PRO A 40 -12.32 -4.21 8.76
CA PRO A 40 -13.33 -5.25 8.91
C PRO A 40 -13.13 -6.43 7.93
N TYR A 41 -11.92 -6.60 7.39
CA TYR A 41 -11.57 -7.57 6.37
C TYR A 41 -10.13 -8.05 6.53
N ASP A 42 -9.91 -9.31 6.16
CA ASP A 42 -8.63 -10.01 6.22
C ASP A 42 -8.17 -10.43 4.82
N CYS A 43 -6.91 -10.86 4.73
CA CYS A 43 -6.34 -11.49 3.53
C CYS A 43 -6.51 -10.63 2.28
N VAL A 44 -6.20 -9.33 2.38
CA VAL A 44 -6.31 -8.44 1.23
C VAL A 44 -5.15 -8.68 0.28
N ALA A 45 -5.46 -9.02 -0.96
CA ALA A 45 -4.52 -9.18 -2.05
C ALA A 45 -4.87 -8.20 -3.19
N SER A 46 -3.86 -7.61 -3.81
CA SER A 46 -4.02 -6.71 -4.96
C SER A 46 -3.12 -7.17 -6.11
N THR A 47 -3.68 -7.19 -7.31
CA THR A 47 -2.97 -7.58 -8.55
C THR A 47 -3.20 -6.53 -9.62
N VAL A 48 -2.14 -6.07 -10.26
CA VAL A 48 -2.24 -5.17 -11.42
C VAL A 48 -2.70 -5.95 -12.63
N THR A 49 -3.76 -5.50 -13.30
CA THR A 49 -4.36 -6.17 -14.47
C THR A 49 -4.05 -5.48 -15.79
N ALA A 50 -3.88 -4.15 -15.78
CA ALA A 50 -3.49 -3.37 -16.94
C ALA A 50 -2.71 -2.11 -16.51
N MET A 51 -1.83 -1.62 -17.38
CA MET A 51 -1.03 -0.41 -17.17
C MET A 51 -1.20 0.52 -18.37
N TYR A 52 -1.28 1.82 -18.11
CA TYR A 52 -1.46 2.86 -19.11
C TYR A 52 -0.36 3.90 -18.92
N ASP A 53 0.74 3.73 -19.65
CA ASP A 53 1.96 4.53 -19.49
C ASP A 53 1.73 6.02 -19.79
N SER A 54 0.85 6.35 -20.73
CA SER A 54 0.48 7.74 -21.06
C SER A 54 -0.19 8.45 -19.88
N ASP A 55 -0.91 7.71 -19.05
CA ASP A 55 -1.82 8.26 -18.05
C ASP A 55 -1.27 8.11 -16.62
N LYS A 56 -0.09 7.50 -16.48
CA LYS A 56 0.49 7.08 -15.19
C LYS A 56 -0.57 6.37 -14.33
N ALA A 57 -1.31 5.47 -14.95
CA ALA A 57 -2.46 4.81 -14.38
C ALA A 57 -2.38 3.29 -14.54
N ALA A 58 -3.04 2.57 -13.64
CA ALA A 58 -3.12 1.13 -13.67
C ALA A 58 -4.52 0.66 -13.27
N SER A 59 -5.00 -0.41 -13.89
CA SER A 59 -6.15 -1.16 -13.39
C SER A 59 -5.67 -2.25 -12.46
N TYR A 60 -6.42 -2.50 -11.39
CA TYR A 60 -6.13 -3.56 -10.45
C TYR A 60 -7.38 -4.38 -10.13
N LYS A 61 -7.13 -5.61 -9.72
CA LYS A 61 -8.08 -6.50 -9.08
C LYS A 61 -7.66 -6.66 -7.63
N ARG A 62 -8.61 -6.49 -6.71
CA ARG A 62 -8.40 -6.67 -5.27
C ARG A 62 -9.33 -7.75 -4.76
N ILE A 63 -8.78 -8.63 -3.96
CA ILE A 63 -9.47 -9.72 -3.30
C ILE A 63 -9.32 -9.51 -1.80
N TYR A 64 -10.36 -9.79 -1.03
CA TYR A 64 -10.30 -9.79 0.43
C TYR A 64 -11.37 -10.72 1.00
N ILE A 65 -11.21 -11.09 2.28
CA ILE A 65 -12.18 -11.91 3.01
C ILE A 65 -12.91 -11.02 4.03
N THR A 66 -14.23 -11.01 3.97
CA THR A 66 -15.13 -10.40 4.97
C THR A 66 -16.06 -11.47 5.51
N SER A 67 -16.11 -11.67 6.83
CA SER A 67 -17.05 -12.63 7.45
C SER A 67 -17.03 -14.01 6.79
N SER A 68 -15.83 -14.52 6.46
CA SER A 68 -15.59 -15.80 5.77
C SER A 68 -16.05 -15.87 4.30
N GLN A 69 -16.46 -14.75 3.69
CA GLN A 69 -16.78 -14.68 2.27
C GLN A 69 -15.66 -13.99 1.50
N LYS A 70 -15.23 -14.62 0.39
CA LYS A 70 -14.28 -14.05 -0.57
C LYS A 70 -15.01 -13.00 -1.42
N THR A 71 -14.52 -11.78 -1.39
CA THR A 71 -15.02 -10.69 -2.23
C THR A 71 -13.93 -10.28 -3.23
N GLU A 72 -14.35 -9.98 -4.44
CA GLU A 72 -13.49 -9.50 -5.52
C GLU A 72 -14.01 -8.17 -6.03
N VAL A 73 -13.11 -7.20 -6.17
CA VAL A 73 -13.43 -5.88 -6.71
C VAL A 73 -12.36 -5.47 -7.72
N THR A 74 -12.77 -4.69 -8.72
CA THR A 74 -11.86 -4.06 -9.67
C THR A 74 -11.76 -2.57 -9.40
N GLY A 75 -10.63 -1.97 -9.75
CA GLY A 75 -10.42 -0.54 -9.55
C GLY A 75 -9.32 0.01 -10.44
N SER A 76 -9.07 1.31 -10.30
CA SER A 76 -7.95 1.98 -10.95
C SER A 76 -7.13 2.81 -9.97
N ALA A 77 -5.85 2.92 -10.27
CA ALA A 77 -4.89 3.72 -9.55
C ALA A 77 -4.22 4.70 -10.51
N SER A 78 -3.82 5.87 -10.00
CA SER A 78 -3.15 6.91 -10.78
C SER A 78 -2.13 7.64 -9.91
N VAL A 79 -1.03 8.07 -10.53
CA VAL A 79 0.05 8.79 -9.84
C VAL A 79 -0.18 10.30 -9.92
N ALA A 80 0.07 10.98 -8.81
CA ALA A 80 0.17 12.43 -8.76
C ALA A 80 1.45 12.86 -8.03
N SER A 81 1.84 14.10 -8.28
CA SER A 81 2.94 14.73 -7.55
C SER A 81 2.49 15.22 -6.17
N ASP A 82 3.40 15.15 -5.19
CA ASP A 82 3.26 15.85 -3.92
C ASP A 82 3.64 17.34 -4.03
N ILE A 83 3.67 18.03 -2.89
CA ILE A 83 3.98 19.47 -2.81
C ILE A 83 5.39 19.84 -3.31
N ARG A 84 6.29 18.86 -3.47
CA ARG A 84 7.66 19.02 -3.98
C ARG A 84 7.73 18.80 -5.49
N GLY A 85 6.62 18.44 -6.12
CA GLY A 85 6.58 18.01 -7.52
C GLY A 85 6.97 16.55 -7.73
N GLN A 86 7.28 15.78 -6.67
CA GLN A 86 7.70 14.38 -6.79
C GLN A 86 6.48 13.45 -6.88
N GLY A 87 6.50 12.49 -7.82
CA GLY A 87 5.41 11.54 -8.05
C GLY A 87 5.29 10.47 -6.95
N THR A 88 4.82 10.88 -5.77
CA THR A 88 4.75 10.04 -4.55
C THR A 88 3.33 9.75 -4.08
N VAL A 89 2.33 10.36 -4.73
CA VAL A 89 0.92 10.22 -4.37
C VAL A 89 0.24 9.22 -5.29
N ILE A 90 -0.52 8.30 -4.70
CA ILE A 90 -1.40 7.39 -5.41
C ILE A 90 -2.83 7.80 -5.10
N TYR A 91 -3.64 7.92 -6.14
CA TYR A 91 -5.08 7.94 -5.98
C TYR A 91 -5.69 6.66 -6.51
N MET A 92 -6.43 5.96 -5.64
CA MET A 92 -7.12 4.72 -5.96
C MET A 92 -8.64 4.93 -6.00
N SER A 93 -9.32 4.30 -6.94
CA SER A 93 -10.77 4.17 -6.98
C SER A 93 -11.15 2.70 -7.13
N ILE A 94 -12.32 2.32 -6.62
CA ILE A 94 -12.92 1.02 -6.84
C ILE A 94 -14.10 1.25 -7.78
N MET A 95 -14.22 0.46 -8.84
CA MET A 95 -15.35 0.55 -9.77
C MET A 95 -16.67 0.32 -9.04
N GLY A 96 -17.67 1.16 -9.32
CA GLY A 96 -18.96 1.12 -8.63
C GLY A 96 -19.01 1.89 -7.31
N TYR A 97 -17.89 2.47 -6.87
CA TYR A 97 -17.83 3.38 -5.73
C TYR A 97 -17.35 4.76 -6.18
N GLU A 98 -18.08 5.83 -5.80
CA GLU A 98 -17.73 7.21 -6.18
C GLU A 98 -16.49 7.75 -5.45
N ARG A 99 -16.08 7.11 -4.34
CA ARG A 99 -15.00 7.63 -3.52
C ARG A 99 -13.63 7.23 -4.07
N ARG A 100 -12.82 8.24 -4.36
CA ARG A 100 -11.38 8.13 -4.60
C ARG A 100 -10.62 8.24 -3.28
N VAL A 101 -9.71 7.31 -3.02
CA VAL A 101 -8.88 7.27 -1.81
C VAL A 101 -7.47 7.73 -2.16
N LYS A 102 -6.94 8.67 -1.37
CA LYS A 102 -5.57 9.15 -1.50
C LYS A 102 -4.62 8.35 -0.59
N TYR A 103 -3.48 7.95 -1.16
CA TYR A 103 -2.35 7.40 -0.44
C TYR A 103 -1.08 8.15 -0.80
N GLN A 104 -0.17 8.25 0.16
CA GLN A 104 1.20 8.68 -0.05
C GLN A 104 2.12 7.48 0.12
N VAL A 105 3.06 7.30 -0.80
CA VAL A 105 4.09 6.27 -0.67
C VAL A 105 5.10 6.77 0.34
N VAL A 106 5.24 6.03 1.44
CA VAL A 106 6.23 6.30 2.49
C VAL A 106 7.57 5.72 2.09
N PHE A 107 7.54 4.49 1.57
CA PHE A 107 8.70 3.73 1.16
C PHE A 107 8.30 2.61 0.20
N ALA A 108 9.14 2.31 -0.78
CA ALA A 108 8.98 1.18 -1.69
C ALA A 108 10.34 0.54 -1.93
N GLU A 109 10.41 -0.78 -1.74
CA GLU A 109 11.59 -1.58 -2.08
C GLU A 109 11.33 -2.31 -3.40
N ARG A 110 11.37 -1.55 -4.51
CA ARG A 110 11.16 -2.07 -5.87
C ARG A 110 9.90 -2.95 -5.95
N ASN A 111 10.04 -4.20 -6.39
CA ASN A 111 8.97 -5.17 -6.54
C ASN A 111 8.69 -6.00 -5.27
N LYS A 112 9.38 -5.77 -4.16
CA LYS A 112 9.26 -6.63 -2.97
C LYS A 112 8.17 -6.18 -2.01
N CYS A 113 8.09 -4.89 -1.71
CA CYS A 113 7.16 -4.36 -0.74
C CYS A 113 7.05 -2.84 -0.84
N HIS A 114 5.97 -2.30 -0.26
CA HIS A 114 5.76 -0.87 -0.15
C HIS A 114 4.89 -0.52 1.06
N ILE A 115 5.09 0.69 1.56
CA ILE A 115 4.37 1.26 2.69
C ILE A 115 3.57 2.45 2.21
N LEU A 116 2.27 2.42 2.47
CA LEU A 116 1.34 3.50 2.14
C LEU A 116 0.85 4.19 3.39
N HIS A 117 0.70 5.51 3.33
CA HIS A 117 0.05 6.33 4.33
C HIS A 117 -1.21 6.96 3.74
N ASN A 118 -2.35 6.78 4.39
CA ASN A 118 -3.58 7.49 4.06
C ASN A 118 -3.68 8.76 4.91
N PRO A 119 -3.49 9.96 4.32
CA PRO A 119 -3.48 11.21 5.09
C PRO A 119 -4.87 11.61 5.62
N GLU A 120 -5.96 11.10 5.06
CA GLU A 120 -7.32 11.38 5.56
C GLU A 120 -7.61 10.63 6.86
N THR A 121 -7.03 9.44 7.03
CA THR A 121 -7.30 8.58 8.19
C THR A 121 -6.10 8.41 9.13
N GLY A 122 -4.91 8.90 8.74
CA GLY A 122 -3.65 8.64 9.45
C GLY A 122 -3.21 7.17 9.43
N ALA A 123 -3.77 6.35 8.54
CA ALA A 123 -3.54 4.90 8.54
C ALA A 123 -2.32 4.54 7.71
N TYR A 124 -1.49 3.64 8.23
CA TYR A 124 -0.36 3.06 7.52
C TYR A 124 -0.71 1.64 7.08
N GLN A 125 -0.13 1.23 5.95
CA GLN A 125 -0.33 -0.10 5.35
C GLN A 125 1.00 -0.63 4.83
N LEU A 126 1.37 -1.85 5.20
CA LEU A 126 2.50 -2.58 4.62
C LEU A 126 1.98 -3.62 3.62
N TRP A 127 2.35 -3.44 2.37
CA TRP A 127 2.05 -4.36 1.27
C TRP A 127 3.31 -5.10 0.86
N VAL A 128 3.23 -6.43 0.72
CA VAL A 128 4.37 -7.29 0.40
C VAL A 128 4.01 -8.21 -0.75
N ASN A 129 4.95 -8.39 -1.68
CA ASN A 129 4.81 -9.29 -2.81
C ASN A 129 4.68 -10.74 -2.33
N GLN A 130 3.84 -11.53 -2.97
CA GLN A 130 3.62 -12.95 -2.67
C GLN A 130 4.91 -13.78 -2.53
N ASP A 131 5.97 -13.44 -3.28
CA ASP A 131 7.22 -14.19 -3.25
C ASP A 131 8.05 -13.90 -1.98
N GLU A 132 7.71 -12.83 -1.26
CA GLU A 132 8.41 -12.31 -0.09
C GLU A 132 7.57 -12.41 1.20
N VAL A 133 6.27 -12.73 1.15
CA VAL A 133 5.39 -12.71 2.35
C VAL A 133 5.81 -13.65 3.46
N LYS A 134 6.57 -14.70 3.14
CA LYS A 134 7.12 -15.63 4.14
C LYS A 134 8.20 -14.97 5.00
N TYR A 135 8.94 -14.01 4.44
CA TYR A 135 10.02 -13.28 5.11
C TYR A 135 9.98 -11.81 4.71
N LEU A 136 9.42 -10.96 5.58
CA LEU A 136 9.29 -9.54 5.30
C LEU A 136 10.64 -8.93 4.88
N PRO A 137 10.69 -8.20 3.74
CA PRO A 137 11.90 -7.50 3.33
C PRO A 137 12.36 -6.53 4.41
N ARG A 138 13.64 -6.64 4.80
CA ARG A 138 14.21 -5.90 5.95
C ARG A 138 14.02 -4.39 5.87
N GLY A 139 14.09 -3.83 4.65
CA GLY A 139 13.89 -2.39 4.43
C GLY A 139 12.48 -1.95 4.81
N CYS A 140 11.47 -2.62 4.29
CA CYS A 140 10.08 -2.32 4.63
C CYS A 140 9.74 -2.64 6.09
N ASP A 141 10.25 -3.74 6.66
CA ASP A 141 10.02 -4.06 8.07
C ASP A 141 10.55 -2.94 8.98
N PHE A 142 11.81 -2.54 8.79
CA PHE A 142 12.41 -1.44 9.55
C PHE A 142 11.65 -0.12 9.39
N VAL A 143 11.36 0.30 8.14
CA VAL A 143 10.69 1.57 7.89
C VAL A 143 9.25 1.55 8.44
N TYR A 144 8.54 0.43 8.32
CA TYR A 144 7.18 0.31 8.86
C TYR A 144 7.17 0.55 10.36
N TRP A 145 7.98 -0.19 11.13
CA TRP A 145 8.04 0.00 12.58
C TRP A 145 8.52 1.38 13.01
N LEU A 146 9.39 2.00 12.23
CA LEU A 146 9.82 3.37 12.46
C LEU A 146 8.62 4.35 12.31
N VAL A 147 7.88 4.28 11.21
CA VAL A 147 6.78 5.24 10.93
C VAL A 147 5.52 4.99 11.75
N THR A 148 5.32 3.75 12.21
CA THR A 148 4.18 3.37 13.04
C THR A 148 4.51 3.32 14.53
N TYR A 149 5.63 3.91 14.95
CA TYR A 149 6.05 3.90 16.35
C TYR A 149 4.93 4.42 17.27
N ARG A 150 4.53 3.59 18.25
CA ARG A 150 3.42 3.80 19.19
C ARG A 150 2.01 3.75 18.60
N LEU A 151 1.86 3.36 17.34
CA LEU A 151 0.57 3.00 16.77
C LEU A 151 0.32 1.52 16.98
N GLU A 152 -0.93 1.16 17.23
CA GLU A 152 -1.35 -0.24 17.21
C GLU A 152 -1.22 -0.78 15.78
N THR A 153 -0.69 -2.00 15.65
CA THR A 153 -0.54 -2.68 14.37
C THR A 153 -1.38 -3.94 14.38
N HIS A 154 -2.22 -4.08 13.35
CA HIS A 154 -3.05 -5.25 13.11
C HIS A 154 -2.42 -6.11 12.02
N ILE A 155 -2.43 -7.43 12.23
CA ILE A 155 -1.99 -8.43 11.26
C ILE A 155 -3.18 -8.77 10.37
N ILE A 156 -3.07 -8.45 9.08
CA ILE A 156 -4.15 -8.61 8.09
C ILE A 156 -3.92 -9.84 7.21
N TYR A 157 -2.65 -10.22 7.00
CA TYR A 157 -2.26 -11.43 6.30
C TYR A 157 -1.81 -12.51 7.28
N ASN A 158 -2.37 -13.71 7.13
CA ASN A 158 -1.92 -14.91 7.80
C ASN A 158 -1.94 -16.05 6.78
N GLU A 159 -0.79 -16.68 6.53
CA GLU A 159 -0.65 -17.69 5.47
C GLU A 159 -1.67 -18.83 5.61
N GLU A 160 -1.96 -19.30 6.82
CA GLU A 160 -2.92 -20.38 7.05
C GLU A 160 -4.37 -19.97 6.74
N LYS A 161 -4.75 -18.76 7.16
CA LYS A 161 -6.10 -18.21 6.91
C LYS A 161 -6.28 -17.78 5.45
N CYS A 162 -5.20 -17.33 4.80
CA CYS A 162 -5.25 -16.69 3.49
C CYS A 162 -4.99 -17.66 2.33
N LYS A 163 -4.86 -18.98 2.57
CA LYS A 163 -4.68 -20.00 1.50
C LYS A 163 -5.73 -19.95 0.40
N LEU A 164 -6.91 -19.39 0.68
CA LEU A 164 -8.04 -19.30 -0.25
C LEU A 164 -8.05 -18.01 -1.09
N VAL A 165 -7.15 -17.07 -0.85
CA VAL A 165 -7.09 -15.77 -1.53
C VAL A 165 -6.23 -15.83 -2.77
#